data_AF-A0A7C5F4Q3-F1
#
_entry.id   AF-A0A7C5F4Q3-F1
#
_cell.length_a   1.000
_cell.length_b   1.000
_cell.length_c   1.000
_cell.angle_alpha   90.00
_cell.angle_beta   90.00
_cell.angle_gamma   90.00
#
_symmetry.space_group_name_H-M   'P 1'
#
loop_
_entity.id
_entity.type
_entity.pdbx_description
1 polymer ?
#
loop_
_entity_poly.entity_id
_entity_poly.type
_entity_poly.pdbx_seq_one_letter_code
_entity_poly.pdbx_strand_id
1 'polypeptide(L)'
;MPKTQTICYDNFSGLHLDSSKWTFATFPLADGNFWRWEEPEAKIKTGDGRLEITVSPYTRYHDQVQIFDNPKHLISGTRNIPVPEGSSISFSFKMGAITIDGDPNDFRDGLASFNVVDLTPGWSLTSLPLQPRFGVIYERLLMPGLTNSEEAFTEIVGLGPNQPGHLTLCRIDYDSKEYKVDYWLNGKKILSHSDLQVRPGNLFMEMGLITLRPIANGKSTSLRGQGGTGLWTDIKISVS
;
A
#
# COMPACT_ATOMS: atom_id res chain seq x y z
N MET A 1 -1.58 -33.08 1.27
CA MET A 1 -1.02 -31.71 1.17
C MET A 1 -2.18 -30.78 0.88
N PRO A 2 -2.37 -29.67 1.61
CA PRO A 2 -3.37 -28.69 1.23
C PRO A 2 -3.06 -28.18 -0.18
N LYS A 3 -4.10 -28.00 -1.00
CA LYS A 3 -3.96 -27.60 -2.41
C LYS A 3 -3.83 -26.08 -2.44
N THR A 4 -2.67 -25.57 -2.84
CA THR A 4 -2.50 -24.13 -3.07
C THR A 4 -3.44 -23.69 -4.19
N GLN A 5 -4.28 -22.69 -3.92
CA GLN A 5 -5.12 -22.06 -4.92
C GLN A 5 -4.57 -20.68 -5.25
N THR A 6 -4.15 -20.49 -6.51
CA THR A 6 -3.69 -19.18 -7.01
C THR A 6 -4.72 -18.58 -7.94
N ILE A 7 -5.06 -17.31 -7.72
CA ILE A 7 -5.90 -16.51 -8.61
C ILE A 7 -5.10 -15.33 -9.16
N CYS A 8 -5.32 -15.00 -10.43
CA CYS A 8 -4.96 -13.70 -10.97
C CYS A 8 -6.08 -12.72 -10.56
N TYR A 9 -5.79 -11.84 -9.61
CA TYR A 9 -6.76 -10.84 -9.16
C TYR A 9 -6.96 -9.79 -10.25
N ASP A 10 -5.85 -9.22 -10.74
CA ASP A 10 -5.90 -8.28 -11.85
C ASP A 10 -4.59 -8.26 -12.64
N ASN A 11 -4.73 -8.16 -13.96
CA ASN A 11 -3.64 -7.95 -14.90
C ASN A 11 -3.76 -6.61 -15.63
N PHE A 12 -4.81 -5.81 -15.34
CA PHE A 12 -5.04 -4.48 -15.91
C PHE A 12 -5.08 -4.44 -17.44
N SER A 13 -5.56 -5.51 -18.07
CA SER A 13 -5.73 -5.60 -19.53
C SER A 13 -6.97 -4.85 -20.07
N GLY A 14 -7.90 -4.46 -19.19
CA GLY A 14 -9.06 -3.65 -19.57
C GLY A 14 -8.69 -2.19 -19.83
N LEU A 15 -9.35 -1.55 -20.80
CA LEU A 15 -9.14 -0.13 -21.15
C LEU A 15 -9.49 0.85 -20.02
N HIS A 16 -10.26 0.39 -19.03
CA HIS A 16 -10.60 1.12 -17.84
C HIS A 16 -10.32 0.26 -16.61
N LEU A 17 -10.04 0.92 -15.48
CA LEU A 17 -9.92 0.25 -14.19
C LEU A 17 -11.23 -0.49 -13.88
N ASP A 18 -11.13 -1.77 -13.56
CA ASP A 18 -12.29 -2.62 -13.31
C ASP A 18 -12.96 -2.24 -11.99
N SER A 19 -14.06 -1.49 -12.07
CA SER A 19 -14.85 -1.05 -10.91
C SER A 19 -15.46 -2.19 -10.10
N SER A 20 -15.52 -3.42 -10.63
CA SER A 20 -15.94 -4.58 -9.85
C SER A 20 -14.84 -5.09 -8.91
N LYS A 21 -13.58 -4.71 -9.16
CA LYS A 21 -12.39 -5.12 -8.40
C LYS A 21 -11.78 -4.01 -7.57
N TRP A 22 -11.93 -2.76 -7.99
CA TRP A 22 -11.29 -1.61 -7.37
C TRP A 22 -12.26 -0.46 -7.17
N THR A 23 -12.16 0.19 -6.02
CA THR A 23 -12.86 1.44 -5.70
C THR A 23 -11.88 2.40 -5.05
N PHE A 24 -12.22 3.69 -4.97
CA PHE A 24 -11.47 4.59 -4.10
C PHE A 24 -11.59 4.13 -2.66
N ALA A 25 -10.46 4.14 -1.95
CA ALA A 25 -10.45 3.91 -0.51
C ALA A 25 -11.23 5.03 0.19
N THR A 26 -11.98 4.66 1.22
CA THR A 26 -12.77 5.60 2.02
C THR A 26 -12.68 5.26 3.50
N PHE A 27 -12.73 6.27 4.35
CA PHE A 27 -12.75 6.11 5.80
C PHE A 27 -13.95 6.87 6.41
N PRO A 28 -14.74 6.23 7.28
CA PRO A 28 -15.89 6.89 7.89
C PRO A 28 -15.45 7.97 8.89
N LEU A 29 -16.12 9.12 8.85
CA LEU A 29 -15.90 10.23 9.78
C LEU A 29 -17.01 10.28 10.85
N ALA A 30 -16.72 10.94 11.97
CA ALA A 30 -17.65 11.04 13.10
C ALA A 30 -18.93 11.82 12.76
N ASP A 31 -18.90 12.67 11.72
CA ASP A 31 -20.04 13.44 11.23
C ASP A 31 -20.92 12.67 10.24
N GLY A 32 -20.61 11.39 9.97
CA GLY A 32 -21.32 10.54 9.01
C GLY A 32 -20.88 10.71 7.56
N ASN A 33 -19.96 11.62 7.27
CA ASN A 33 -19.31 11.71 5.95
C ASN A 33 -18.19 10.68 5.82
N PHE A 34 -17.56 10.65 4.64
CA PHE A 34 -16.40 9.81 4.37
C PHE A 34 -15.22 10.68 3.94
N TRP A 35 -14.06 10.40 4.51
CA TRP A 35 -12.80 10.79 3.89
C TRP A 35 -12.56 9.88 2.69
N ARG A 36 -12.22 10.46 1.53
CA ARG A 36 -11.95 9.72 0.30
C ARG A 36 -10.60 10.12 -0.24
N TRP A 37 -9.71 9.16 -0.43
CA TRP A 37 -8.35 9.41 -0.93
C TRP A 37 -8.35 9.45 -2.46
N GLU A 38 -8.85 10.56 -3.01
CA GLU A 38 -9.01 10.77 -4.44
C GLU A 38 -8.44 12.15 -4.81
N GLU A 39 -7.20 12.15 -5.30
CA GLU A 39 -6.61 13.34 -5.94
C GLU A 39 -7.47 13.77 -7.15
N PRO A 40 -7.94 15.03 -7.20
CA PRO A 40 -8.86 15.49 -8.25
C PRO A 40 -8.30 15.37 -9.67
N GLU A 41 -7.02 15.63 -9.84
CA GLU A 41 -6.34 15.66 -11.15
C GLU A 41 -5.57 14.36 -11.43
N ALA A 42 -5.93 13.27 -10.74
CA ALA A 42 -5.30 11.98 -10.96
C ALA A 42 -5.59 11.44 -12.37
N LYS A 43 -4.53 11.07 -13.08
CA LYS A 43 -4.59 10.41 -14.38
C LYS A 43 -4.42 8.91 -14.17
N ILE A 44 -5.45 8.14 -14.49
CA ILE A 44 -5.45 6.67 -14.38
C ILE A 44 -5.43 6.08 -15.78
N LYS A 45 -4.48 5.19 -16.05
CA LYS A 45 -4.41 4.43 -17.32
C LYS A 45 -4.31 2.94 -17.05
N THR A 46 -5.01 2.18 -17.88
CA THR A 46 -4.97 0.71 -17.95
C THR A 46 -5.08 0.28 -19.42
N GLY A 47 -4.99 -1.03 -19.69
CA GLY A 47 -5.24 -1.61 -21.02
C GLY A 47 -4.00 -2.18 -21.70
N ASP A 48 -2.82 -1.78 -21.25
CA ASP A 48 -1.51 -2.30 -21.71
C ASP A 48 -0.95 -3.37 -20.76
N GLY A 49 -1.79 -3.93 -19.89
CA GLY A 49 -1.39 -4.95 -18.92
C GLY A 49 -0.79 -4.38 -17.64
N ARG A 50 -0.94 -3.07 -17.38
CA ARG A 50 -0.53 -2.42 -16.13
C ARG A 50 -1.53 -1.34 -15.74
N LEU A 51 -1.55 -1.03 -14.45
CA LEU A 51 -2.14 0.18 -13.91
C LEU A 51 -1.04 1.24 -13.79
N GLU A 52 -1.30 2.41 -14.35
CA GLU A 52 -0.50 3.62 -14.16
C GLU A 52 -1.40 4.70 -13.52
N ILE A 53 -1.01 5.21 -12.35
CA ILE A 53 -1.65 6.35 -11.70
C ILE A 53 -0.63 7.47 -11.60
N THR A 54 -0.95 8.64 -12.15
CA THR A 54 -0.11 9.84 -12.09
C THR A 54 -0.85 10.99 -11.45
N VAL A 55 -0.21 11.67 -10.50
CA VAL A 55 -0.66 12.95 -9.93
C VAL A 55 0.53 13.90 -9.91
N SER A 56 0.34 15.14 -10.38
CA SER A 56 1.37 16.18 -10.34
C SER A 56 0.73 17.58 -10.49
N PRO A 57 0.84 18.44 -9.47
CA PRO A 57 1.31 18.17 -8.10
C PRO A 57 0.26 17.40 -7.28
N TYR A 58 0.66 16.86 -6.12
CA TYR A 58 -0.29 16.46 -5.08
C TYR A 58 -1.00 17.70 -4.50
N THR A 59 -2.29 17.56 -4.19
CA THR A 59 -3.13 18.64 -3.66
C THR A 59 -3.89 18.26 -2.40
N ARG A 60 -4.05 16.96 -2.10
CA ARG A 60 -4.75 16.50 -0.90
C ARG A 60 -3.85 16.54 0.33
N TYR A 61 -4.40 17.02 1.44
CA TYR A 61 -3.74 17.02 2.74
C TYR A 61 -4.76 16.96 3.87
N HIS A 62 -4.28 16.66 5.07
CA HIS A 62 -5.05 16.78 6.31
C HIS A 62 -4.15 17.26 7.45
N ASP A 63 -4.56 18.29 8.17
CA ASP A 63 -3.70 18.96 9.16
C ASP A 63 -3.58 18.27 10.52
N GLN A 64 -4.35 17.20 10.75
CA GLN A 64 -4.59 16.66 12.09
C GLN A 64 -4.57 15.13 12.16
N VAL A 65 -4.94 14.43 11.10
CA VAL A 65 -5.06 12.97 11.10
C VAL A 65 -4.11 12.36 10.06
N GLN A 66 -3.06 11.68 10.54
CA GLN A 66 -1.95 11.22 9.68
C GLN A 66 -2.40 10.24 8.59
N ILE A 67 -3.31 9.32 8.89
CA ILE A 67 -3.84 8.35 7.92
C ILE A 67 -4.66 9.04 6.81
N PHE A 68 -5.22 10.24 7.07
CA PHE A 68 -5.90 11.04 6.06
C PHE A 68 -4.93 11.87 5.23
N ASP A 69 -3.80 12.28 5.82
CA ASP A 69 -2.78 13.11 5.16
C ASP A 69 -1.83 12.29 4.27
N ASN A 70 -1.40 11.11 4.71
CA ASN A 70 -0.34 10.36 4.03
C ASN A 70 -0.72 9.96 2.59
N PRO A 71 -1.84 9.23 2.36
CA PRO A 71 -2.24 8.89 1.01
C PRO A 71 -2.81 10.12 0.30
N LYS A 72 -2.38 10.30 -0.94
CA LYS A 72 -2.88 11.35 -1.82
C LYS A 72 -3.99 10.77 -2.68
N HIS A 73 -3.69 9.65 -3.32
CA HIS A 73 -4.65 8.90 -4.12
C HIS A 73 -4.53 7.43 -3.75
N LEU A 74 -5.62 6.78 -3.35
CA LEU A 74 -5.61 5.40 -2.87
C LEU A 74 -6.83 4.67 -3.40
N ILE A 75 -6.60 3.57 -4.11
CA ILE A 75 -7.64 2.63 -4.52
C ILE A 75 -7.53 1.36 -3.69
N SER A 76 -8.67 0.79 -3.35
CA SER A 76 -8.82 -0.39 -2.52
C SER A 76 -9.53 -1.50 -3.29
N GLY A 77 -9.10 -2.73 -3.05
CA GLY A 77 -9.75 -3.93 -3.57
C GLY A 77 -11.15 -4.06 -2.98
N THR A 78 -12.15 -4.34 -3.82
CA THR A 78 -13.54 -4.55 -3.39
C THR A 78 -13.74 -5.88 -2.67
N ARG A 79 -12.77 -6.80 -2.80
CA ARG A 79 -12.82 -8.14 -2.25
C ARG A 79 -12.03 -8.25 -0.94
N ASN A 80 -12.74 -8.64 0.10
CA ASN A 80 -12.18 -9.19 1.33
C ASN A 80 -11.61 -10.59 1.11
N ILE A 81 -10.42 -10.85 1.64
CA ILE A 81 -9.67 -12.09 1.50
C ILE A 81 -9.49 -12.68 2.91
N PRO A 82 -10.36 -13.63 3.30
CA PRO A 82 -10.25 -14.25 4.61
C PRO A 82 -8.96 -15.07 4.71
N VAL A 83 -8.34 -15.06 5.88
CA VAL A 83 -7.18 -15.88 6.23
C VAL A 83 -7.58 -16.84 7.35
N PRO A 84 -8.06 -18.06 7.03
CA PRO A 84 -8.41 -19.04 8.03
C PRO A 84 -7.23 -19.36 8.95
N GLU A 85 -7.52 -19.64 10.22
CA GLU A 85 -6.50 -20.09 11.17
C GLU A 85 -5.79 -21.35 10.64
N GLY A 86 -4.45 -21.35 10.74
CA GLY A 86 -3.64 -22.46 10.25
C GLY A 86 -3.34 -22.42 8.75
N SER A 87 -3.78 -21.38 8.04
CA SER A 87 -3.50 -21.16 6.61
C SER A 87 -2.38 -20.15 6.39
N SER A 88 -1.93 -20.09 5.14
CA SER A 88 -0.97 -19.14 4.62
C SER A 88 -1.52 -18.45 3.38
N ILE A 89 -1.19 -17.18 3.21
CA ILE A 89 -1.59 -16.38 2.06
C ILE A 89 -0.39 -15.64 1.49
N SER A 90 -0.34 -15.55 0.16
CA SER A 90 0.71 -14.86 -0.57
C SER A 90 0.11 -13.88 -1.56
N PHE A 91 0.64 -12.67 -1.56
CA PHE A 91 0.34 -11.61 -2.52
C PHE A 91 1.56 -11.39 -3.39
N SER A 92 1.45 -11.63 -4.70
CA SER A 92 2.54 -11.38 -5.64
C SER A 92 2.11 -10.39 -6.70
N PHE A 93 2.97 -9.44 -7.01
CA PHE A 93 2.70 -8.35 -7.94
C PHE A 93 4.04 -7.77 -8.43
N LYS A 94 4.01 -6.98 -9.51
CA LYS A 94 5.15 -6.13 -9.86
C LYS A 94 4.75 -4.69 -9.65
N MET A 95 5.69 -3.88 -9.14
CA MET A 95 5.46 -2.45 -8.97
C MET A 95 6.69 -1.61 -9.25
N GLY A 96 6.46 -0.35 -9.61
CA GLY A 96 7.49 0.67 -9.84
C GLY A 96 6.95 2.07 -9.57
N ALA A 97 7.84 3.06 -9.44
CA ALA A 97 7.43 4.44 -9.22
C ALA A 97 8.39 5.46 -9.81
N ILE A 98 7.84 6.64 -10.12
CA ILE A 98 8.57 7.83 -10.57
C ILE A 98 8.11 8.99 -9.69
N THR A 99 9.03 9.60 -8.94
CA THR A 99 8.78 10.87 -8.23
C THR A 99 8.84 12.03 -9.22
N ILE A 100 7.90 12.98 -9.13
CA ILE A 100 7.82 14.17 -10.00
C ILE A 100 8.05 15.40 -9.11
N ASP A 101 8.98 16.28 -9.49
CA ASP A 101 9.27 17.54 -8.79
C ASP A 101 9.48 17.42 -7.26
N GLY A 102 9.90 16.23 -6.80
CA GLY A 102 10.22 15.93 -5.40
C GLY A 102 11.67 15.47 -5.25
N ASP A 103 12.11 15.26 -4.01
CA ASP A 103 13.45 14.72 -3.73
C ASP A 103 13.47 13.20 -3.94
N PRO A 104 14.14 12.66 -4.99
CA PRO A 104 14.20 11.23 -5.23
C PRO A 104 15.04 10.49 -4.18
N ASN A 105 15.68 11.17 -3.22
CA ASN A 105 16.38 10.52 -2.10
C ASN A 105 15.61 10.61 -0.78
N ASP A 106 14.53 11.39 -0.70
CA ASP A 106 13.67 11.45 0.48
C ASP A 106 12.50 10.48 0.30
N PHE A 107 12.58 9.35 0.99
CA PHE A 107 11.54 8.33 1.00
C PHE A 107 10.18 8.84 1.50
N ARG A 108 10.07 10.07 2.01
CA ARG A 108 8.81 10.63 2.49
C ARG A 108 8.09 11.50 1.47
N ASP A 109 8.74 11.88 0.37
CA ASP A 109 8.28 12.99 -0.48
C ASP A 109 7.20 12.60 -1.48
N GLY A 110 7.22 11.39 -2.03
CA GLY A 110 6.19 10.96 -2.98
C GLY A 110 6.48 9.59 -3.56
N LEU A 111 5.63 8.62 -3.23
CA LEU A 111 5.86 7.20 -3.49
C LEU A 111 4.62 6.55 -4.10
N ALA A 112 4.84 5.45 -4.81
CA ALA A 112 3.79 4.46 -5.03
C ALA A 112 3.81 3.44 -3.89
N SER A 113 2.64 2.94 -3.49
CA SER A 113 2.48 1.88 -2.50
C SER A 113 1.65 0.72 -3.04
N PHE A 114 1.98 -0.48 -2.56
CA PHE A 114 1.06 -1.62 -2.55
C PHE A 114 0.93 -2.06 -1.10
N ASN A 115 -0.28 -1.94 -0.54
CA ASN A 115 -0.57 -2.26 0.84
C ASN A 115 -1.39 -3.56 0.90
N VAL A 116 -1.08 -4.41 1.86
CA VAL A 116 -1.94 -5.50 2.33
C VAL A 116 -2.37 -5.13 3.75
N VAL A 117 -3.68 -4.99 3.96
CA VAL A 117 -4.21 -4.37 5.18
C VAL A 117 -5.33 -5.19 5.80
N ASP A 118 -5.44 -5.09 7.13
CA ASP A 118 -6.64 -5.42 7.90
C ASP A 118 -6.94 -4.23 8.81
N LEU A 119 -7.97 -3.45 8.49
CA LEU A 119 -8.32 -2.26 9.25
C LEU A 119 -8.98 -2.59 10.60
N THR A 120 -9.34 -3.84 10.86
CA THR A 120 -9.96 -4.24 12.13
C THR A 120 -8.96 -4.18 13.29
N PRO A 121 -7.75 -4.77 13.19
CA PRO A 121 -6.66 -4.51 14.13
C PRO A 121 -5.81 -3.28 13.79
N GLY A 122 -6.10 -2.59 12.66
CA GLY A 122 -5.33 -1.46 12.17
C GLY A 122 -3.96 -1.87 11.64
N TRP A 123 -3.87 -3.01 10.96
CA TRP A 123 -2.61 -3.61 10.50
C TRP A 123 -2.37 -3.33 9.02
N SER A 124 -1.13 -2.98 8.67
CA SER A 124 -0.73 -2.70 7.28
C SER A 124 0.69 -3.20 6.99
N LEU A 125 0.84 -3.81 5.81
CA LEU A 125 2.12 -4.17 5.21
C LEU A 125 2.23 -3.49 3.86
N THR A 126 3.29 -2.72 3.65
CA THR A 126 3.45 -1.95 2.42
C THR A 126 4.73 -2.30 1.70
N SER A 127 4.66 -2.44 0.38
CA SER A 127 5.83 -2.39 -0.51
C SER A 127 5.93 -1.03 -1.17
N LEU A 128 7.14 -0.45 -1.19
CA LEU A 128 7.42 0.91 -1.65
C LEU A 128 8.64 0.92 -2.58
N PRO A 129 8.46 1.10 -3.90
CA PRO A 129 9.56 1.48 -4.79
C PRO A 129 9.96 2.92 -4.46
N LEU A 130 10.86 3.10 -3.49
CA LEU A 130 11.49 4.39 -3.26
C LEU A 130 12.62 4.56 -4.28
N GLN A 131 13.04 5.80 -4.46
CA GLN A 131 14.31 6.08 -5.09
C GLN A 131 15.30 6.49 -3.98
N PRO A 132 16.60 6.21 -4.15
CA PRO A 132 17.19 5.22 -5.05
C PRO A 132 17.03 3.78 -4.51
N ARG A 133 16.10 3.51 -3.57
CA ARG A 133 16.00 2.22 -2.87
C ARG A 133 14.61 1.62 -2.84
N PHE A 134 14.47 0.30 -2.98
CA PHE A 134 13.22 -0.35 -2.61
C PHE A 134 13.06 -0.35 -1.09
N GLY A 135 11.83 -0.22 -0.59
CA GLY A 135 11.53 -0.29 0.84
C GLY A 135 10.25 -1.06 1.13
N VAL A 136 10.09 -1.44 2.39
CA VAL A 136 8.85 -2.03 2.91
C VAL A 136 8.49 -1.36 4.23
N ILE A 137 7.21 -1.36 4.55
CA ILE A 137 6.68 -0.91 5.83
C ILE A 137 5.95 -2.07 6.50
N TYR A 138 6.24 -2.25 7.78
CA TYR A 138 5.41 -3.02 8.69
C TYR A 138 4.86 -2.06 9.74
N GLU A 139 3.53 -1.95 9.85
CA GLU A 139 2.94 -0.99 10.76
C GLU A 139 1.63 -1.46 11.40
N ARG A 140 1.41 -0.92 12.61
CA ARG A 140 0.08 -0.80 13.20
C ARG A 140 -0.31 0.67 13.13
N LEU A 141 -1.29 0.97 12.29
CA LEU A 141 -1.75 2.31 11.96
C LEU A 141 -2.30 3.00 13.21
N LEU A 142 -2.00 4.30 13.35
CA LEU A 142 -2.69 5.18 14.29
C LEU A 142 -4.04 5.59 13.69
N MET A 143 -5.11 4.98 14.16
CA MET A 143 -6.47 5.13 13.61
C MET A 143 -7.41 5.70 14.67
N PRO A 144 -8.08 6.83 14.38
CA PRO A 144 -9.06 7.42 15.29
C PRO A 144 -10.11 6.40 15.74
N GLY A 145 -10.27 6.24 17.05
CA GLY A 145 -11.25 5.32 17.65
C GLY A 145 -10.84 3.85 17.67
N LEU A 146 -9.67 3.48 17.15
CA LEU A 146 -9.20 2.09 17.12
C LEU A 146 -7.87 1.88 17.87
N THR A 147 -6.85 2.69 17.57
CA THR A 147 -5.51 2.56 18.15
C THR A 147 -5.04 3.90 18.71
N ASN A 148 -4.26 3.86 19.79
CA ASN A 148 -3.60 5.03 20.35
C ASN A 148 -2.09 5.06 20.01
N SER A 149 -1.40 6.15 20.38
CA SER A 149 0.02 6.35 20.05
C SER A 149 0.98 5.36 20.72
N GLU A 150 0.58 4.70 21.81
CA GLU A 150 1.39 3.67 22.48
C GLU A 150 1.26 2.31 21.77
N GLU A 151 0.15 2.08 21.06
CA GLU A 151 -0.10 0.85 20.28
C GLU A 151 0.38 0.97 18.83
N ALA A 152 0.36 2.17 18.27
CA ALA A 152 0.73 2.41 16.89
C ALA A 152 2.25 2.41 16.71
N PHE A 153 2.72 1.84 15.60
CA PHE A 153 4.12 1.87 15.21
C PHE A 153 4.25 1.79 13.69
N THR A 154 5.33 2.34 13.16
CA THR A 154 5.70 2.22 11.75
C THR A 154 7.18 1.85 11.67
N GLU A 155 7.47 0.67 11.15
CA GLU A 155 8.83 0.22 10.84
C GLU A 155 9.06 0.33 9.35
N ILE A 156 10.10 1.07 8.94
CA ILE A 156 10.47 1.24 7.53
C ILE A 156 11.84 0.63 7.29
N VAL A 157 11.93 -0.30 6.35
CA VAL A 157 13.19 -0.97 6.00
C VAL A 157 13.52 -0.73 4.54
N GLY A 158 14.72 -0.20 4.27
CA GLY A 158 15.27 -0.04 2.91
C GLY A 158 16.07 -1.28 2.48
N LEU A 159 15.81 -1.80 1.27
CA LEU A 159 16.07 -3.20 0.90
C LEU A 159 16.96 -3.39 -0.33
N GLY A 160 17.50 -2.31 -0.88
CA GLY A 160 18.45 -2.35 -2.01
C GLY A 160 18.16 -1.27 -3.05
N PRO A 161 18.98 -1.16 -4.10
CA PRO A 161 18.80 -0.13 -5.12
C PRO A 161 17.51 -0.35 -5.93
N ASN A 162 16.91 0.75 -6.39
CA ASN A 162 15.75 0.77 -7.26
C ASN A 162 15.88 1.90 -8.30
N GLN A 163 15.30 1.71 -9.47
CA GLN A 163 15.33 2.68 -10.58
C GLN A 163 13.94 3.27 -10.84
N PRO A 164 13.85 4.54 -11.28
CA PRO A 164 12.58 5.16 -11.66
C PRO A 164 11.81 4.30 -12.67
N GLY A 165 10.55 4.01 -12.35
CA GLY A 165 9.64 3.26 -13.22
C GLY A 165 9.98 1.78 -13.42
N HIS A 166 11.07 1.27 -12.83
CA HIS A 166 11.43 -0.14 -12.95
C HIS A 166 10.45 -1.01 -12.17
N LEU A 167 9.84 -1.98 -12.86
CA LEU A 167 8.90 -2.93 -12.26
C LEU A 167 9.66 -4.03 -11.52
N THR A 168 9.63 -3.99 -10.21
CA THR A 168 10.22 -5.00 -9.32
C THR A 168 9.17 -6.05 -8.96
N LEU A 169 9.51 -7.33 -9.09
CA LEU A 169 8.65 -8.42 -8.62
C LEU A 169 8.68 -8.46 -7.09
N CYS A 170 7.52 -8.28 -6.47
CA CYS A 170 7.34 -8.28 -5.04
C CYS A 170 6.48 -9.49 -4.63
N ARG A 171 6.70 -9.98 -3.41
CA ARG A 171 5.79 -10.91 -2.75
C ARG A 171 5.73 -10.66 -1.26
N ILE A 172 4.53 -10.67 -0.71
CA ILE A 172 4.26 -10.63 0.73
C ILE A 172 3.60 -11.95 1.08
N ASP A 173 4.24 -12.73 1.95
CA ASP A 173 3.67 -13.98 2.48
C ASP A 173 3.26 -13.74 3.94
N TYR A 174 2.03 -14.09 4.29
CA TYR A 174 1.55 -14.10 5.68
C TYR A 174 1.16 -15.54 6.06
N ASP A 175 1.74 -16.02 7.16
CA ASP A 175 1.42 -17.31 7.77
C ASP A 175 0.66 -17.08 9.08
N SER A 176 -0.60 -17.49 9.11
CA SER A 176 -1.47 -17.33 10.29
C SER A 176 -1.15 -18.30 11.43
N LYS A 177 -0.46 -19.41 11.13
CA LYS A 177 -0.06 -20.40 12.13
C LYS A 177 1.19 -19.96 12.86
N GLU A 178 2.18 -19.45 12.12
CA GLU A 178 3.45 -19.00 12.66
C GLU A 178 3.41 -17.53 13.12
N TYR A 179 2.33 -16.80 12.82
CA TYR A 179 2.22 -15.35 13.03
C TYR A 179 3.43 -14.63 12.44
N LYS A 180 3.60 -14.82 11.14
CA LYS A 180 4.82 -14.43 10.45
C LYS A 180 4.54 -13.81 9.10
N VAL A 181 5.29 -12.75 8.80
CA VAL A 181 5.31 -12.10 7.49
C VAL A 181 6.69 -12.26 6.87
N ASP A 182 6.74 -12.68 5.62
CA ASP A 182 7.97 -12.70 4.82
C ASP A 182 7.81 -11.78 3.61
N TYR A 183 8.77 -10.88 3.42
CA TYR A 183 8.86 -10.02 2.23
C TYR A 183 9.86 -10.61 1.24
N TRP A 184 9.55 -10.52 -0.05
CA TRP A 184 10.40 -11.01 -1.12
C TRP A 184 10.49 -10.00 -2.25
N LEU A 185 11.69 -9.84 -2.78
CA LEU A 185 11.98 -9.06 -3.97
C LEU A 185 12.71 -9.93 -4.99
N ASN A 186 12.21 -9.97 -6.22
CA ASN A 186 12.77 -10.74 -7.33
C ASN A 186 13.08 -12.21 -6.96
N GLY A 187 12.17 -12.83 -6.21
CA GLY A 187 12.29 -14.23 -5.76
C GLY A 187 13.22 -14.46 -4.57
N LYS A 188 13.90 -13.43 -4.04
CA LYS A 188 14.73 -13.52 -2.84
C LYS A 188 13.97 -13.00 -1.62
N LYS A 189 13.93 -13.79 -0.55
CA LYS A 189 13.44 -13.31 0.75
C LYS A 189 14.40 -12.27 1.30
N ILE A 190 13.86 -11.12 1.70
CA ILE A 190 14.64 -9.95 2.11
C ILE A 190 14.40 -9.56 3.57
N LEU A 191 13.22 -9.83 4.11
CA LEU A 191 12.84 -9.48 5.47
C LEU A 191 11.81 -10.49 5.99
N SER A 192 11.84 -10.69 7.29
CA SER A 192 10.96 -11.59 8.02
C SER A 192 10.57 -10.94 9.33
N HIS A 193 9.28 -10.86 9.61
CA HIS A 193 8.73 -10.44 10.89
C HIS A 193 8.01 -11.62 11.51
N SER A 194 8.45 -12.05 12.69
CA SER A 194 7.76 -13.03 13.53
C SER A 194 7.11 -12.31 14.73
N ASP A 195 6.31 -13.05 15.51
CA ASP A 195 5.70 -12.54 16.74
C ASP A 195 4.86 -11.27 16.51
N LEU A 196 4.04 -11.28 15.45
CA LEU A 196 3.18 -10.14 15.11
C LEU A 196 2.30 -9.75 16.31
N GLN A 197 2.28 -8.45 16.64
CA GLN A 197 1.52 -7.92 17.78
C GLN A 197 0.01 -8.06 17.61
N VAL A 198 -0.45 -8.20 16.36
CA VAL A 198 -1.85 -8.36 15.99
C VAL A 198 -2.02 -9.50 15.01
N ARG A 199 -3.22 -10.07 14.98
CA ARG A 199 -3.57 -11.22 14.13
C ARG A 199 -4.56 -10.77 13.06
N PRO A 200 -4.09 -10.41 11.86
CA PRO A 200 -5.00 -10.10 10.76
C PRO A 200 -5.77 -11.37 10.35
N GLY A 201 -7.07 -11.22 10.12
CA GLY A 201 -7.96 -12.33 9.75
C GLY A 201 -8.70 -12.09 8.44
N ASN A 202 -8.79 -10.84 8.00
CA ASN A 202 -9.45 -10.47 6.77
C ASN A 202 -8.66 -9.39 6.05
N LEU A 203 -7.95 -9.81 5.00
CA LEU A 203 -7.04 -8.95 4.26
C LEU A 203 -7.73 -8.34 3.05
N PHE A 204 -7.33 -7.13 2.69
CA PHE A 204 -7.56 -6.59 1.35
C PHE A 204 -6.32 -5.83 0.89
N MET A 205 -6.34 -5.45 -0.39
CA MET A 205 -5.20 -4.81 -1.04
C MET A 205 -5.53 -3.36 -1.33
N GLU A 206 -4.54 -2.49 -1.21
CA GLU A 206 -4.63 -1.11 -1.65
C GLU A 206 -3.43 -0.75 -2.51
N MET A 207 -3.64 0.15 -3.47
CA MET A 207 -2.59 0.72 -4.29
C MET A 207 -2.76 2.22 -4.33
N GLY A 208 -1.68 2.95 -4.20
CA GLY A 208 -1.82 4.40 -4.15
C GLY A 208 -0.53 5.17 -4.30
N LEU A 209 -0.71 6.47 -4.33
CA LEU A 209 0.33 7.47 -4.26
C LEU A 209 0.30 8.08 -2.86
N ILE A 210 1.42 8.04 -2.17
CA ILE A 210 1.53 8.45 -0.75
C ILE A 210 2.71 9.38 -0.51
N THR A 211 2.63 10.08 0.60
CA THR A 211 3.75 10.75 1.28
C THR A 211 3.86 10.17 2.69
N LEU A 212 5.04 10.26 3.31
CA LEU A 212 5.27 9.78 4.67
C LEU A 212 5.82 10.89 5.58
N ARG A 213 5.44 12.14 5.29
CA ARG A 213 5.84 13.27 6.12
C ARG A 213 4.87 13.39 7.29
N PRO A 214 5.38 13.48 8.53
CA PRO A 214 4.51 13.62 9.69
C PRO A 214 3.81 14.98 9.66
N ILE A 215 2.60 15.01 10.18
CA ILE A 215 1.96 16.25 10.63
C ILE A 215 2.82 16.83 11.74
N ALA A 216 3.10 18.13 11.67
CA ALA A 216 3.93 18.83 12.65
C ALA A 216 3.26 20.14 13.06
N ASN A 217 3.23 20.42 14.36
CA ASN A 217 2.65 21.66 14.91
C ASN A 217 1.20 21.91 14.44
N GLY A 218 0.40 20.85 14.32
CA GLY A 218 -1.01 20.93 13.89
C GLY A 218 -1.21 21.31 12.42
N LYS A 219 -0.20 21.09 11.57
CA LYS A 219 -0.27 21.30 10.12
C LYS A 219 0.35 20.16 9.35
N SER A 220 -0.21 19.86 8.19
CA SER A 220 0.41 18.95 7.24
C SER A 220 1.73 19.53 6.74
N THR A 221 2.74 18.67 6.61
CA THR A 221 4.01 19.00 5.96
C THR A 221 4.21 18.23 4.66
N SER A 222 3.16 17.54 4.20
CA SER A 222 3.21 16.56 3.12
C SER A 222 3.27 17.17 1.73
N LEU A 223 2.78 18.40 1.53
CA LEU A 223 2.72 19.04 0.22
C LEU A 223 3.83 20.07 0.05
N ARG A 224 4.62 19.92 -1.02
CA ARG A 224 5.78 20.75 -1.37
C ARG A 224 5.87 21.06 -2.86
N GLY A 225 4.81 20.76 -3.63
CA GLY A 225 4.76 20.91 -5.09
C GLY A 225 5.14 19.66 -5.87
N GLN A 226 5.46 18.57 -5.17
CA GLN A 226 5.81 17.29 -5.76
C GLN A 226 4.58 16.46 -6.15
N GLY A 227 4.82 15.45 -6.97
CA GLY A 227 3.85 14.45 -7.41
C GLY A 227 4.50 13.08 -7.60
N GLY A 228 3.79 12.18 -8.26
CA GLY A 228 4.31 10.85 -8.53
C GLY A 228 3.53 10.10 -9.60
N THR A 229 4.18 9.10 -10.16
CA THR A 229 3.58 8.04 -10.97
C THR A 229 3.86 6.70 -10.31
N GLY A 230 2.81 5.91 -10.10
CA GLY A 230 2.88 4.54 -9.64
C GLY A 230 2.50 3.58 -10.75
N LEU A 231 3.18 2.44 -10.80
CA LEU A 231 2.98 1.38 -11.78
C LEU A 231 2.73 0.06 -11.06
N TRP A 232 1.69 -0.67 -11.45
CA TRP A 232 1.37 -1.99 -10.89
C TRP A 232 0.94 -2.96 -11.99
N THR A 233 1.32 -4.24 -11.86
CA THR A 233 0.88 -5.29 -12.80
C THR A 233 0.93 -6.68 -12.15
N ASP A 234 0.25 -7.63 -12.78
CA ASP A 234 0.28 -9.06 -12.46
C ASP A 234 -0.08 -9.38 -11.00
N ILE A 235 -1.16 -8.82 -10.46
CA ILE A 235 -1.59 -9.05 -9.07
C ILE A 235 -2.16 -10.46 -8.94
N LYS A 236 -1.52 -11.25 -8.10
CA LYS A 236 -1.88 -12.64 -7.82
C LYS A 236 -2.01 -12.87 -6.32
N ILE A 237 -2.98 -13.69 -5.96
CA ILE A 237 -3.20 -14.14 -4.59
C ILE A 237 -3.13 -15.65 -4.57
N SER A 238 -2.36 -16.22 -3.66
CA SER A 238 -2.29 -17.66 -3.41
C SER A 238 -2.67 -17.96 -1.97
N VAL A 239 -3.53 -18.94 -1.74
CA VAL A 239 -3.89 -19.43 -0.39
C VAL A 239 -3.52 -20.90 -0.28
N SER A 240 -2.89 -21.29 0.83
CA SER A 240 -2.47 -22.66 1.16
C SER A 240 -2.75 -23.06 2.60
#